data_AF-A0A960SRF4-F1
#
_entry.id   AF-A0A960SRF4-F1
#
_cell.length_a   1.000
_cell.length_b   1.000
_cell.length_c   1.000
_cell.angle_alpha   90.00
_cell.angle_beta   90.00
_cell.angle_gamma   90.00
#
_symmetry.space_group_name_H-M   'P 1'
#
loop_
_entity.id
_entity.type
_entity.pdbx_description
1 polymer ?
#
loop_
_entity_poly.entity_id
_entity_poly.type
_entity_poly.pdbx_seq_one_letter_code
_entity_poly.pdbx_strand_id
1 'polypeptide(L)'
;MKSGPFHHRPPRRAPRPGTPAPKWERKTWSPPPGSEAWPVPWVQLKYFSSHPQVFPAMIAGASPGAAPGSLVSVFDRDGQPFGAGLWNPQARVPLRMVRHGREPAD
;
A
#
# COMPACT_ATOMS: atom_id res chain seq x y z
N MET A 1 -16.28 -42.46 16.58
CA MET A 1 -15.51 -41.55 15.71
C MET A 1 -15.43 -40.19 16.42
N LYS A 2 -14.24 -39.74 16.87
CA LYS A 2 -14.07 -38.46 17.59
C LYS A 2 -13.67 -37.38 16.58
N SER A 3 -14.56 -36.43 16.34
CA SER A 3 -14.27 -35.20 15.59
C SER A 3 -13.31 -34.32 16.39
N GLY A 4 -12.14 -34.02 15.84
CA GLY A 4 -11.17 -33.10 16.44
C GLY A 4 -11.70 -31.66 16.53
N PRO A 5 -11.17 -30.83 17.44
CA PRO A 5 -11.70 -29.49 17.65
C PRO A 5 -11.33 -28.59 16.46
N PHE A 6 -12.35 -28.02 15.81
CA PHE A 6 -12.17 -26.89 14.92
C PHE A 6 -11.54 -25.75 15.73
N HIS A 7 -10.29 -25.38 15.42
CA HIS A 7 -9.68 -24.19 15.99
C HIS A 7 -10.46 -22.97 15.51
N HIS A 8 -11.31 -22.42 16.38
CA HIS A 8 -11.94 -21.12 16.16
C HIS A 8 -10.83 -20.09 15.92
N ARG A 9 -10.70 -19.63 14.66
CA ARG A 9 -9.87 -18.47 14.35
C ARG A 9 -10.42 -17.31 15.19
N PRO A 10 -9.62 -16.70 16.08
CA PRO A 10 -10.10 -15.55 16.84
C PRO A 10 -10.54 -14.45 15.87
N PRO A 11 -11.60 -13.68 16.20
CA PRO A 11 -12.05 -12.59 15.35
C PRO A 11 -10.86 -11.66 15.07
N ARG A 12 -10.77 -11.15 13.83
CA ARG A 12 -9.75 -10.14 13.47
C ARG A 12 -9.83 -9.06 14.56
N ARG A 13 -8.74 -8.87 15.31
CA ARG A 13 -8.66 -7.80 16.31
C ARG A 13 -9.03 -6.51 15.58
N ALA A 14 -10.12 -5.88 16.00
CA ALA A 14 -10.44 -4.54 15.56
C ALA A 14 -9.21 -3.65 15.79
N PRO A 15 -8.90 -2.71 14.87
CA PRO A 15 -7.86 -1.74 15.10
C PRO A 15 -8.09 -1.10 16.47
N ARG A 16 -7.06 -1.05 17.32
CA ARG A 16 -7.19 -0.47 18.66
C ARG A 16 -7.70 0.98 18.50
N PRO A 17 -8.77 1.37 19.20
CA PRO A 17 -9.16 2.77 19.29
C PRO A 17 -7.94 3.59 19.71
N GLY A 18 -7.57 4.59 18.90
CA GLY A 18 -6.40 5.43 19.17
C GLY A 18 -5.10 5.06 18.45
N THR A 19 -5.12 4.12 17.49
CA THR A 19 -3.98 4.03 16.55
C THR A 19 -3.99 5.29 15.70
N PRO A 20 -2.98 6.19 15.80
CA PRO A 20 -2.99 7.43 15.04
C PRO A 20 -3.00 7.10 13.55
N ALA A 21 -3.76 7.85 12.75
CA ALA A 21 -3.64 7.81 11.30
C ALA A 21 -2.16 7.90 10.91
N PRO A 22 -1.68 7.02 10.00
CA PRO A 22 -0.28 6.94 9.66
C PRO A 22 0.22 8.30 9.17
N LYS A 23 1.42 8.70 9.60
CA LYS A 23 1.93 10.07 9.41
C LYS A 23 2.01 10.53 7.95
N TRP A 24 2.03 9.60 6.98
CA TRP A 24 2.03 9.94 5.54
C TRP A 24 0.68 10.51 5.08
N GLU A 25 -0.43 10.12 5.71
CA GLU A 25 -1.79 10.63 5.43
C GLU A 25 -1.98 12.07 5.96
N ARG A 26 -1.13 12.48 6.93
CA ARG A 26 -1.15 13.83 7.54
C ARG A 26 -0.32 14.86 6.78
N LYS A 27 0.50 14.44 5.81
CA LYS A 27 1.21 15.39 4.98
C LYS A 27 0.23 15.82 3.88
N THR A 28 0.06 17.12 3.68
CA THR A 28 -0.52 17.70 2.46
C THR A 28 0.40 17.33 1.29
N TRP A 29 0.30 16.07 0.88
CA TRP A 29 0.89 15.59 -0.34
C TRP A 29 -0.09 15.94 -1.46
N SER A 30 0.39 16.71 -2.42
CA SER A 30 -0.32 16.91 -3.68
C SER A 30 0.13 15.80 -4.63
N PRO A 31 -0.78 15.20 -5.40
CA PRO A 31 -0.40 14.34 -6.51
C PRO A 31 0.62 15.04 -7.40
N PRO A 32 1.67 14.34 -7.88
CA PRO A 32 2.61 14.93 -8.81
C PRO A 32 1.91 15.25 -10.14
N PRO A 33 2.29 16.32 -10.84
CA PRO A 33 1.73 16.64 -12.15
C PRO A 33 1.86 15.45 -13.11
N GLY A 34 0.79 15.15 -13.86
CA GLY A 34 0.74 14.01 -14.79
C GLY A 34 0.23 12.71 -14.15
N SER A 35 0.08 12.66 -12.82
CA SER A 35 -0.54 11.51 -12.15
C SER A 35 -2.04 11.38 -12.37
N GLU A 36 -2.67 12.41 -12.92
CA GLU A 36 -4.08 12.39 -13.34
C GLU A 36 -4.34 11.32 -14.42
N ALA A 37 -3.31 10.98 -15.20
CA ALA A 37 -3.38 9.94 -16.24
C ALA A 37 -2.99 8.55 -15.73
N TRP A 38 -2.56 8.41 -14.48
CA TRP A 38 -2.12 7.11 -13.95
C TRP A 38 -3.32 6.21 -13.64
N PRO A 39 -3.21 4.89 -13.88
CA PRO A 39 -4.24 3.93 -13.50
C PRO A 39 -4.41 3.91 -11.98
N VAL A 40 -5.64 4.06 -11.52
CA VAL A 40 -6.02 3.95 -10.10
C VAL A 40 -6.41 2.50 -9.77
N PRO A 41 -6.08 1.99 -8.56
CA PRO A 41 -5.38 2.70 -7.48
C PRO A 41 -3.85 2.64 -7.62
N TRP A 42 -3.16 3.67 -7.13
CA TRP A 42 -1.70 3.77 -7.22
C TRP A 42 -1.02 4.26 -5.94
N VAL A 43 0.28 3.98 -5.82
CA VAL A 43 1.18 4.49 -4.77
C VAL A 43 2.46 5.03 -5.41
N GLN A 44 2.92 6.19 -4.96
CA GLN A 44 4.19 6.76 -5.38
C GLN A 44 5.24 6.61 -4.29
N LEU A 45 6.45 6.18 -4.67
CA LEU A 45 7.60 6.08 -3.77
C LEU A 45 8.36 7.40 -3.70
N LYS A 46 8.88 7.70 -2.50
CA LYS A 46 9.79 8.82 -2.25
C LYS A 46 11.24 8.47 -2.63
N TYR A 47 11.61 7.20 -2.49
CA TYR A 47 12.95 6.68 -2.74
C TYR A 47 12.89 5.38 -3.52
N PHE A 48 13.93 5.10 -4.30
CA PHE A 48 14.11 3.80 -4.94
C PHE A 48 14.33 2.71 -3.87
N SER A 49 13.73 1.53 -4.06
CA SER A 49 13.94 0.36 -3.22
C SER A 49 13.67 -0.94 -3.95
N SER A 50 14.65 -1.84 -3.98
CA SER A 50 14.47 -3.23 -4.43
C SER A 50 13.94 -4.16 -3.35
N HIS A 51 13.75 -3.69 -2.11
CA HIS A 51 13.15 -4.50 -1.05
C HIS A 51 11.65 -4.64 -1.26
N PRO A 52 11.09 -5.86 -1.10
CA PRO A 52 9.65 -6.08 -1.29
C PRO A 52 8.78 -5.42 -0.20
N GLN A 53 9.38 -5.05 0.94
CA GLN A 53 8.69 -4.37 2.03
C GLN A 53 8.97 -2.87 1.97
N VAL A 54 7.93 -2.07 1.76
CA VAL A 54 8.02 -0.61 1.68
C VAL A 54 7.43 0.00 2.94
N PHE A 55 8.26 0.77 3.66
CA PHE A 55 7.91 1.38 4.94
C PHE A 55 7.25 2.75 4.78
N PRO A 56 6.51 3.25 5.79
CA PRO A 56 5.80 4.52 5.69
C PRO A 56 6.66 5.73 5.27
N ALA A 57 7.93 5.77 5.68
CA ALA A 57 8.84 6.85 5.34
C ALA A 57 9.28 6.87 3.85
N MET A 58 9.01 5.77 3.13
CA MET A 58 9.39 5.59 1.73
C MET A 58 8.25 5.90 0.77
N ILE A 59 7.05 6.19 1.27
CA ILE A 59 5.87 6.52 0.47
C ILE A 59 5.79 8.04 0.34
N ALA A 60 5.68 8.52 -0.89
CA ALA A 60 5.39 9.92 -1.17
C ALA A 60 3.90 10.20 -0.97
N GLY A 61 3.03 9.36 -1.57
CA GLY A 61 1.59 9.41 -1.43
C GLY A 61 0.90 8.29 -2.20
N ALA A 62 -0.44 8.31 -2.21
CA ALA A 62 -1.28 7.31 -2.86
C ALA A 62 -2.48 7.97 -3.54
N SER A 63 -3.07 7.30 -4.52
CA SER A 63 -4.26 7.79 -5.20
C SER A 63 -5.42 8.00 -4.21
N PRO A 64 -6.25 9.04 -4.38
CA PRO A 64 -7.49 9.18 -3.64
C PRO A 64 -8.33 7.89 -3.74
N GLY A 65 -8.82 7.41 -2.60
CA GLY A 65 -9.67 6.21 -2.55
C GLY A 65 -8.94 4.86 -2.60
N ALA A 66 -7.60 4.82 -2.56
CA ALA A 66 -6.86 3.55 -2.46
C ALA A 66 -7.22 2.78 -1.17
N ALA A 67 -8.04 1.73 -1.31
CA ALA A 67 -8.58 0.99 -0.18
C ALA A 67 -7.57 -0.02 0.42
N PRO A 68 -7.59 -0.28 1.74
CA PRO A 68 -6.78 -1.32 2.35
C PRO A 68 -7.07 -2.70 1.73
N GLY A 69 -6.02 -3.40 1.32
CA GLY A 69 -6.07 -4.71 0.64
C GLY A 69 -6.00 -4.63 -0.88
N SER A 70 -6.09 -3.44 -1.48
CA SER A 70 -6.06 -3.28 -2.93
C SER A 70 -4.69 -3.64 -3.53
N LEU A 71 -4.71 -4.24 -4.71
CA LEU A 71 -3.54 -4.26 -5.58
C LEU A 71 -3.39 -2.87 -6.20
N VAL A 72 -2.23 -2.26 -6.06
CA VAL A 72 -1.94 -0.91 -6.55
C VAL A 72 -0.82 -0.93 -7.57
N SER A 73 -0.90 -0.06 -8.57
CA SER A 73 0.25 0.30 -9.40
C SER A 73 1.23 1.13 -8.58
N VAL A 74 2.52 0.84 -8.68
CA VAL A 74 3.57 1.53 -7.94
C VAL A 74 4.40 2.34 -8.91
N PHE A 75 4.54 3.63 -8.61
CA PHE A 75 5.36 4.57 -9.37
C PHE A 75 6.55 5.01 -8.52
N ASP A 76 7.68 5.27 -9.16
CA ASP A 76 8.83 5.84 -8.47
C ASP A 76 8.69 7.36 -8.26
N ARG A 77 9.75 7.98 -7.74
CA ARG A 77 9.77 9.41 -7.44
C ARG A 77 9.65 10.29 -8.69
N ASP A 78 9.99 9.77 -9.86
CA ASP A 78 9.96 10.46 -11.15
C ASP A 78 8.68 10.13 -11.92
N GLY A 79 7.78 9.36 -11.32
CA GLY A 79 6.51 8.98 -11.91
C GLY A 79 6.62 7.84 -12.93
N GLN A 80 7.72 7.10 -12.94
CA GLN A 80 7.88 5.94 -13.82
C GLN A 80 7.24 4.70 -13.21
N PRO A 81 6.63 3.82 -14.02
CA PRO A 81 6.11 2.55 -13.53
C PRO A 81 7.24 1.72 -12.90
N PHE A 82 7.02 1.33 -11.65
CA PHE A 82 7.98 0.59 -10.82
C PHE A 82 7.52 -0.84 -10.54
N GLY A 83 6.21 -1.07 -10.57
CA GLY A 83 5.60 -2.40 -10.50
C GLY A 83 4.23 -2.37 -9.86
N ALA A 84 3.90 -3.42 -9.10
CA ALA A 84 2.62 -3.57 -8.41
C ALA A 84 2.80 -4.11 -7.00
N GLY A 85 1.89 -3.75 -6.09
CA GLY A 85 1.94 -4.21 -4.71
C GLY A 85 0.62 -4.19 -3.97
N LEU A 86 0.57 -4.89 -2.83
CA LEU A 86 -0.58 -4.88 -1.93
C LEU A 86 -0.49 -3.70 -0.98
N TRP A 87 -1.53 -2.87 -1.00
CA TRP A 87 -1.64 -1.66 -0.20
C TRP A 87 -2.41 -1.91 1.10
N ASN A 88 -1.87 -1.46 2.24
CA ASN A 88 -2.61 -1.39 3.49
C ASN A 88 -2.04 -0.26 4.37
N PRO A 89 -2.66 0.94 4.34
CA PRO A 89 -2.12 2.11 5.01
C PRO A 89 -2.01 1.96 6.54
N GLN A 90 -2.84 1.10 7.12
CA GLN A 90 -2.90 0.86 8.57
C GLN A 90 -1.84 -0.16 9.05
N ALA A 91 -1.14 -0.83 8.13
CA ALA A 91 -0.11 -1.80 8.47
C ALA A 91 1.24 -1.12 8.78
N ARG A 92 2.08 -1.80 9.59
CA ARG A 92 3.48 -1.38 9.82
C ARG A 92 4.31 -1.35 8.54
N VAL A 93 4.02 -2.28 7.64
CA VAL A 93 4.55 -2.35 6.26
C VAL A 93 3.37 -2.04 5.34
N PRO A 94 3.16 -0.76 4.99
CA PRO A 94 1.97 -0.33 4.29
C PRO A 94 1.91 -0.78 2.83
N LEU A 95 3.05 -0.97 2.17
CA LEU A 95 3.09 -1.48 0.81
C LEU A 95 4.01 -2.71 0.77
N ARG A 96 3.49 -3.78 0.15
CA ARG A 96 4.23 -5.01 -0.12
C ARG A 96 4.29 -5.20 -1.63
N MET A 97 5.47 -5.06 -2.22
CA MET A 97 5.67 -5.31 -3.64
C MET A 97 5.36 -6.77 -3.96
N VAL A 98 4.58 -6.99 -5.01
CA VAL A 98 4.27 -8.32 -5.56
C VAL A 98 5.10 -8.55 -6.82
N ARG A 99 5.27 -7.50 -7.63
CA ARG A 99 6.03 -7.53 -8.88
C ARG A 99 6.79 -6.21 -9.05
N HIS A 100 8.03 -6.30 -9.53
CA HIS A 100 8.76 -5.17 -10.08
C HIS A 100 8.64 -5.20 -11.61
N GLY A 101 8.53 -4.04 -12.24
CA GLY A 101 8.43 -3.96 -13.69
C GLY A 101 7.83 -2.65 -14.17
N ARG A 102 7.83 -2.44 -15.48
CA ARG A 102 7.32 -1.21 -16.10
C ARG A 102 5.84 -1.26 -16.49
N GLU A 103 5.20 -2.40 -16.25
CA GLU A 103 3.77 -2.56 -16.51
C GLU A 103 2.96 -2.20 -15.27
N PRO A 104 1.85 -1.45 -15.44
CA PRO A 104 0.87 -1.23 -14.38
C PRO A 104 0.25 -2.55 -13.86
N ALA A 105 -0.41 -2.47 -12.71
CA ALA A 105 -1.27 -3.56 -12.25
C ALA A 105 -2.55 -3.64 -13.12
N ASP A 106 -2.99 -4.86 -13.42
CA ASP A 106 -4.23 -5.17 -14.16
C ASP A 106 -5.51 -4.79 -13.38
#